data_AF-A0A9E4FR29-F1
#
_entry.id   AF-A0A9E4FR29-F1
#
_cell.length_a   1.000
_cell.length_b   1.000
_cell.length_c   1.000
_cell.angle_alpha   90.00
_cell.angle_beta   90.00
_cell.angle_gamma   90.00
#
_symmetry.space_group_name_H-M   'P 1'
#
loop_
_entity.id
_entity.type
_entity.pdbx_description
1 polymer ?
#
loop_
_entity_poly.entity_id
_entity_poly.type
_entity_poly.pdbx_seq_one_letter_code
_entity_poly.pdbx_strand_id
1 'polypeptide(L)'
;MALALAETSGQAVAAAPVPRRPPPQEAWDWQIPASRGDTDSATAIASRYQRAMWRLLHPRAWQADLQALSHFDPEFVYDESHEYHEDWTTDPDYGKVNVRNFPYDLAGFVSPDQKRHNPLIEQMRETLCTPLGAEGEHRVQPTPDYHFPEALGRDLSLFTGGRKPKTQVKPDLVVLPEGRDDRSLKESRVIRTDPDHPVPEMVVEVVSPSSAVRDYGDKAVLYKRLGVKEYLIVDPGEPPEGDSQGYLAQLVLYRLQPDNNHVRVQGEGDDPDMEVRSAVVGSAVRLKQDYPDDEPVFQWFDPNMGIWRDALGDKLRESEERGRAQTVLTAVGHILSDEGAVDVIAKHWQEFGVPGNTDNLLTAILDNPAGWQEIFGIAAE
;
A
#
# COMPACT_ATOMS: atom_id res chain seq x y z
N MET A 1 -66.52 -5.45 41.90
CA MET A 1 -66.08 -5.79 40.52
C MET A 1 -64.80 -6.60 40.64
N ALA A 2 -64.75 -7.74 39.95
CA ALA A 2 -63.91 -8.89 40.24
C ALA A 2 -62.39 -8.65 40.17
N LEU A 3 -61.66 -9.20 41.16
CA LEU A 3 -60.21 -9.42 41.12
C LEU A 3 -59.94 -10.71 40.35
N ALA A 4 -59.19 -10.61 39.25
CA ALA A 4 -58.65 -11.74 38.52
C ALA A 4 -57.24 -12.08 39.05
N LEU A 5 -57.08 -13.28 39.60
CA LEU A 5 -55.81 -13.89 39.93
C LEU A 5 -55.26 -14.55 38.66
N ALA A 6 -54.12 -14.07 38.16
CA ALA A 6 -53.35 -14.73 37.12
C ALA A 6 -52.28 -15.62 37.77
N GLU A 7 -52.49 -16.92 37.72
CA GLU A 7 -51.48 -17.93 38.08
C GLU A 7 -50.35 -17.91 37.03
N THR A 8 -49.15 -17.56 37.47
CA THR A 8 -47.93 -17.66 36.68
C THR A 8 -47.34 -19.05 36.88
N SER A 9 -47.55 -19.93 35.89
CA SER A 9 -46.92 -21.24 35.81
C SER A 9 -45.40 -21.09 35.71
N GLY A 10 -44.69 -21.48 36.76
CA GLY A 10 -43.23 -21.56 36.78
C GLY A 10 -42.73 -22.66 35.84
N GLN A 11 -42.34 -22.29 34.63
CA GLN A 11 -41.59 -23.16 33.73
C GLN A 11 -40.13 -23.17 34.19
N ALA A 12 -39.66 -24.32 34.67
CA ALA A 12 -38.27 -24.54 35.01
C ALA A 12 -37.41 -24.39 33.74
N VAL A 13 -36.61 -23.33 33.66
CA VAL A 13 -35.61 -23.13 32.61
C VAL A 13 -34.57 -24.22 32.80
N ALA A 14 -34.53 -25.19 31.88
CA ALA A 14 -33.50 -26.22 31.88
C ALA A 14 -32.14 -25.54 31.80
N ALA A 15 -31.27 -25.81 32.79
CA ALA A 15 -29.93 -25.29 32.83
C ALA A 15 -29.22 -25.63 31.51
N ALA A 16 -28.76 -24.60 30.79
CA ALA A 16 -27.99 -24.79 29.57
C ALA A 16 -26.82 -25.74 29.87
N PRO A 17 -26.54 -26.73 29.00
CA PRO A 17 -25.44 -27.66 29.23
C PRO A 17 -24.15 -26.86 29.41
N VAL A 18 -23.52 -27.03 30.56
CA VAL A 18 -22.19 -26.46 30.83
C VAL A 18 -21.28 -26.91 29.67
N PRO A 19 -20.72 -25.98 28.88
CA PRO A 19 -19.85 -26.34 27.77
C PRO A 19 -18.74 -27.22 28.33
N ARG A 20 -18.65 -28.46 27.83
CA ARG A 20 -17.60 -29.40 28.24
C ARG A 20 -16.28 -28.70 27.96
N ARG A 21 -15.49 -28.46 29.01
CA ARG A 21 -14.12 -27.97 28.89
C ARG A 21 -13.42 -28.91 27.90
N PRO A 22 -12.90 -28.41 26.76
CA PRO A 22 -12.20 -29.26 25.82
C PRO A 22 -11.07 -29.99 26.58
N PRO A 23 -10.74 -31.24 26.18
CA PRO A 23 -9.59 -31.93 26.76
C PRO A 23 -8.36 -31.02 26.68
N PRO A 24 -7.44 -31.06 27.68
CA PRO A 24 -6.22 -30.27 27.62
C PRO A 24 -5.52 -30.57 26.30
N GLN A 25 -5.46 -29.57 25.41
CA GLN A 25 -4.67 -29.66 24.20
C GLN A 25 -3.24 -30.02 24.62
N GLU A 26 -2.63 -30.98 23.91
CA GLU A 26 -1.19 -31.23 24.05
C GLU A 26 -0.46 -29.89 23.91
N ALA A 27 0.53 -29.65 24.78
CA ALA A 27 1.24 -28.38 24.81
C ALA A 27 1.81 -28.09 23.41
N TRP A 28 1.43 -26.94 22.82
CA TRP A 28 1.92 -26.52 21.52
C TRP A 28 3.45 -26.49 21.51
N ASP A 29 4.06 -27.01 20.44
CA ASP A 29 5.51 -26.94 20.28
C ASP A 29 5.92 -25.49 20.05
N TRP A 30 6.50 -24.85 21.08
CA TRP A 30 6.94 -23.47 21.03
C TRP A 30 7.99 -23.22 19.94
N GLN A 31 8.66 -24.25 19.41
CA GLN A 31 9.61 -24.11 18.31
C GLN A 31 8.92 -23.80 16.98
N ILE A 32 7.63 -24.12 16.85
CA ILE A 32 6.84 -23.90 15.64
C ILE A 32 6.04 -22.59 15.79
N PRO A 33 6.13 -21.67 14.82
CA PRO A 33 5.30 -20.47 14.79
C PRO A 33 3.83 -20.84 14.67
N ALA A 34 3.02 -20.33 15.59
CA ALA A 34 1.59 -20.60 15.60
C ALA A 34 0.90 -19.83 14.48
N SER A 35 0.07 -20.54 13.73
CA SER A 35 -0.95 -19.99 12.84
C SER A 35 -2.30 -19.96 13.55
N ARG A 36 -3.27 -19.24 12.99
CA ARG A 36 -4.62 -19.22 13.56
C ARG A 36 -5.27 -20.60 13.49
N GLY A 37 -5.82 -21.03 14.63
CA GLY A 37 -6.40 -22.35 14.81
C GLY A 37 -5.47 -23.37 15.48
N ASP A 38 -4.17 -23.08 15.54
CA ASP A 38 -3.18 -23.96 16.17
C ASP A 38 -3.28 -23.95 17.70
N THR A 39 -3.41 -22.76 18.28
CA THR A 39 -3.45 -22.54 19.73
C THR A 39 -4.18 -21.23 20.08
N ASP A 40 -4.33 -20.92 21.36
CA ASP A 40 -4.89 -19.65 21.83
C ASP A 40 -3.88 -18.50 21.75
N SER A 41 -4.34 -17.25 21.72
CA SER A 41 -3.48 -16.08 21.57
C SER A 41 -2.43 -15.93 22.68
N ALA A 42 -2.75 -16.32 23.92
CA ALA A 42 -1.80 -16.22 25.01
C ALA A 42 -0.64 -17.20 24.82
N THR A 43 -0.94 -18.43 24.39
CA THR A 43 0.05 -19.45 24.05
C THR A 43 0.88 -19.05 22.82
N ALA A 44 0.26 -18.45 21.79
CA ALA A 44 0.96 -17.96 20.61
C ALA A 44 1.97 -16.84 20.95
N ILE A 45 1.55 -15.84 21.73
CA ILE A 45 2.40 -14.76 22.24
C ILE A 45 3.56 -15.31 23.08
N ALA A 46 3.26 -16.23 24.02
CA ALA A 46 4.27 -16.84 24.87
C ALA A 46 5.31 -17.63 24.05
N SER A 47 4.86 -18.39 23.06
CA SER A 47 5.73 -19.17 22.17
C SER A 47 6.63 -18.25 21.33
N ARG A 48 6.08 -17.16 20.78
CA ARG A 48 6.86 -16.13 20.07
C ARG A 48 7.96 -15.54 20.96
N TYR A 49 7.61 -15.14 22.18
CA TYR A 49 8.57 -14.59 23.14
C TYR A 49 9.67 -15.62 23.47
N GLN A 50 9.31 -16.88 23.66
CA GLN A 50 10.26 -17.96 23.94
C GLN A 50 11.23 -18.18 22.76
N ARG A 51 10.76 -18.15 21.51
CA ARG A 51 11.63 -18.23 20.32
C ARG A 51 12.58 -17.04 20.20
N ALA A 52 12.11 -15.82 20.46
CA ALA A 52 12.98 -14.65 20.48
C ALA A 52 14.07 -14.75 21.57
N MET A 53 13.67 -15.15 22.79
CA MET A 53 14.60 -15.36 23.90
C MET A 53 15.62 -16.47 23.62
N TRP A 54 15.21 -17.56 22.97
CA TRP A 54 16.14 -18.62 22.60
C TRP A 54 17.24 -18.11 21.67
N ARG A 55 16.89 -17.29 20.66
CA ARG A 55 17.87 -16.70 19.72
C ARG A 55 18.85 -15.77 20.43
N LEU A 56 18.36 -14.97 21.38
CA LEU A 56 19.20 -14.10 22.22
C LEU A 56 20.16 -14.90 23.11
N LEU A 57 19.73 -16.04 23.66
CA LEU A 57 20.54 -16.88 24.54
C LEU A 57 21.50 -17.82 23.79
N HIS A 58 21.22 -18.13 22.52
CA HIS A 58 22.00 -19.05 21.69
C HIS A 58 22.49 -18.40 20.38
N PRO A 59 23.20 -17.26 20.44
CA PRO A 59 23.51 -16.47 19.24
C PRO A 59 24.36 -17.22 18.21
N ARG A 60 25.22 -18.14 18.65
CA ARG A 60 26.04 -18.97 17.73
C ARG A 60 25.21 -20.00 16.98
N ALA A 61 24.26 -20.64 17.65
CA ALA A 61 23.39 -21.63 17.02
C ALA A 61 22.47 -20.92 16.02
N TRP A 62 21.83 -19.84 16.46
CA TRP A 62 20.98 -19.02 15.59
C TRP A 62 21.74 -18.46 14.38
N GLN A 63 22.99 -18.00 14.55
CA GLN A 63 23.81 -17.55 13.42
C GLN A 63 24.15 -18.69 12.43
N ALA A 64 24.39 -19.90 12.92
CA ALA A 64 24.60 -21.06 12.06
C ALA A 64 23.33 -21.41 11.27
N ASP A 65 22.16 -21.31 11.90
CA ASP A 65 20.86 -21.50 11.23
C ASP A 65 20.65 -20.45 10.14
N LEU A 66 20.94 -19.18 10.42
CA LEU A 66 20.87 -18.11 9.42
C LEU A 66 21.83 -18.36 8.24
N GLN A 67 23.07 -18.78 8.51
CA GLN A 67 24.07 -19.07 7.48
C GLN A 67 23.71 -20.27 6.60
N ALA A 68 22.81 -21.15 7.06
CA ALA A 68 22.30 -22.27 6.28
C ALA A 68 21.19 -21.86 5.29
N LEU A 69 20.59 -20.67 5.44
CA LEU A 69 19.55 -20.18 4.54
C LEU A 69 20.14 -19.84 3.16
N SER A 70 19.46 -20.25 2.09
CA SER A 70 19.88 -20.02 0.70
C SER A 70 19.96 -18.53 0.33
N HIS A 71 19.27 -17.68 1.08
CA HIS A 71 19.20 -16.23 0.90
C HIS A 71 19.97 -15.45 1.98
N PHE A 72 20.81 -16.11 2.79
CA PHE A 72 21.63 -15.46 3.82
C PHE A 72 22.42 -14.26 3.25
N ASP A 73 22.33 -13.13 3.94
CA ASP A 73 23.02 -11.91 3.57
C ASP A 73 23.99 -11.47 4.69
N PRO A 74 25.30 -11.60 4.50
CA PRO A 74 26.27 -11.19 5.52
C PRO A 74 26.28 -9.69 5.80
N GLU A 75 25.72 -8.85 4.93
CA GLU A 75 25.64 -7.39 5.11
C GLU A 75 24.38 -6.97 5.86
N PHE A 76 23.35 -7.83 5.93
CA PHE A 76 22.11 -7.54 6.63
C PHE A 76 22.25 -7.71 8.15
N VAL A 77 21.75 -6.73 8.91
CA VAL A 77 21.76 -6.79 10.37
C VAL A 77 20.50 -7.51 10.87
N TYR A 78 20.57 -8.85 10.91
CA TYR A 78 19.48 -9.71 11.38
C TYR A 78 19.02 -9.37 12.80
N ASP A 79 17.70 -9.41 13.01
CA ASP A 79 17.04 -9.07 14.26
C ASP A 79 16.56 -10.32 15.02
N GLU A 80 17.08 -10.49 16.22
CA GLU A 80 16.77 -11.58 17.17
C GLU A 80 15.31 -11.59 17.65
N SER A 81 14.49 -10.60 17.30
CA SER A 81 13.05 -10.60 17.53
C SER A 81 12.25 -11.22 16.36
N HIS A 82 12.84 -11.36 15.18
CA HIS A 82 12.19 -11.81 13.95
C HIS A 82 12.64 -13.18 13.42
N GLU A 83 11.73 -13.96 12.88
CA GLU A 83 12.06 -15.28 12.33
C GLU A 83 12.51 -15.21 10.87
N TYR A 84 13.40 -16.13 10.51
CA TYR A 84 13.93 -16.28 9.16
C TYR A 84 13.92 -17.77 8.84
N HIS A 85 13.12 -18.14 7.84
CA HIS A 85 12.93 -19.51 7.34
C HIS A 85 13.31 -19.55 5.86
N GLU A 86 13.26 -20.73 5.24
CA GLU A 86 13.74 -20.96 3.86
C GLU A 86 13.09 -20.07 2.80
N ASP A 87 11.81 -19.71 2.97
CA ASP A 87 11.02 -18.96 2.00
C ASP A 87 10.13 -17.87 2.63
N TRP A 88 10.30 -17.60 3.93
CA TRP A 88 9.58 -16.53 4.61
C TRP A 88 10.32 -15.98 5.83
N THR A 89 9.92 -14.78 6.26
CA THR A 89 10.42 -14.08 7.43
C THR A 89 9.30 -13.32 8.13
N THR A 90 9.47 -12.97 9.40
CA THR A 90 8.62 -11.95 10.07
C THR A 90 9.24 -10.56 10.09
N ASP A 91 10.47 -10.42 9.58
CA ASP A 91 11.19 -9.14 9.55
C ASP A 91 10.75 -8.32 8.33
N PRO A 92 10.02 -7.21 8.50
CA PRO A 92 9.60 -6.39 7.37
C PRO A 92 10.77 -5.70 6.67
N ASP A 93 11.92 -5.54 7.35
CA ASP A 93 13.10 -4.89 6.78
C ASP A 93 13.92 -5.86 5.92
N TYR A 94 13.61 -7.16 5.93
CA TYR A 94 14.36 -8.19 5.19
C TYR A 94 13.76 -8.44 3.79
N GLY A 95 14.31 -7.76 2.78
CA GLY A 95 13.75 -7.67 1.44
C GLY A 95 14.22 -8.66 0.38
N LYS A 96 14.68 -9.86 0.74
CA LYS A 96 15.24 -10.81 -0.25
C LYS A 96 14.20 -11.36 -1.23
N VAL A 97 14.60 -11.48 -2.50
CA VAL A 97 13.78 -12.07 -3.57
C VAL A 97 13.35 -13.48 -3.18
N ASN A 98 12.07 -13.80 -3.40
CA ASN A 98 11.45 -15.08 -3.04
C ASN A 98 11.31 -15.38 -1.54
N VAL A 99 11.60 -14.42 -0.65
CA VAL A 99 11.32 -14.53 0.78
C VAL A 99 10.07 -13.72 1.10
N ARG A 100 9.01 -14.40 1.57
CA ARG A 100 7.73 -13.76 1.91
C ARG A 100 7.78 -13.14 3.30
N ASN A 101 7.22 -11.95 3.48
CA ASN A 101 7.05 -11.36 4.81
C ASN A 101 5.70 -11.80 5.40
N PHE A 102 5.74 -12.57 6.48
CA PHE A 102 4.57 -13.00 7.25
C PHE A 102 4.67 -12.43 8.66
N PRO A 103 4.23 -11.17 8.88
CA PRO A 103 4.37 -10.55 10.19
C PRO A 103 3.52 -11.25 11.24
N TYR A 104 3.87 -11.01 12.49
CA TYR A 104 3.02 -11.38 13.61
C TYR A 104 1.85 -10.41 13.76
N ASP A 105 0.64 -10.94 13.89
CA ASP A 105 -0.50 -10.14 14.33
C ASP A 105 -0.42 -9.81 15.84
N LEU A 106 -1.36 -9.00 16.32
CA LEU A 106 -1.42 -8.59 17.74
C LEU A 106 -1.69 -9.77 18.69
N ALA A 107 -2.23 -10.87 18.17
CA ALA A 107 -2.49 -12.09 18.92
C ALA A 107 -1.30 -13.08 18.89
N GLY A 108 -0.18 -12.69 18.26
CA GLY A 108 1.06 -13.46 18.22
C GLY A 108 1.06 -14.58 17.18
N PHE A 109 0.10 -14.61 16.25
CA PHE A 109 0.08 -15.56 15.15
C PHE A 109 0.81 -15.01 13.93
N VAL A 110 1.48 -15.89 13.19
CA VAL A 110 2.02 -15.55 11.87
C VAL A 110 0.85 -15.30 10.92
N SER A 111 0.81 -14.14 10.28
CA SER A 111 -0.26 -13.75 9.36
C SER A 111 0.27 -13.75 7.92
N PRO A 112 0.05 -14.84 7.15
CA PRO A 112 0.46 -14.89 5.75
C PRO A 112 -0.41 -14.03 4.83
N ASP A 113 -1.61 -13.65 5.30
CA ASP A 113 -2.63 -12.97 4.52
C ASP A 113 -2.64 -11.46 4.80
N GLN A 114 -1.73 -10.72 4.18
CA GLN A 114 -1.84 -9.25 4.08
C GLN A 114 -2.76 -8.84 2.91
N LYS A 115 -4.01 -9.32 2.92
CA LYS A 115 -4.94 -9.21 1.78
C LYS A 115 -5.19 -7.78 1.33
N ARG A 116 -5.15 -6.79 2.23
CA ARG A 116 -5.38 -5.37 1.92
C ARG A 116 -4.10 -4.58 1.68
N HIS A 117 -3.01 -4.91 2.38
CA HIS A 117 -1.76 -4.14 2.36
C HIS A 117 -1.14 -4.05 0.96
N ASN A 118 -0.84 -5.20 0.35
CA ASN A 118 -0.13 -5.22 -0.94
C ASN A 118 -0.97 -4.68 -2.11
N PRO A 119 -2.27 -5.01 -2.24
CA PRO A 119 -3.11 -4.38 -3.26
C PRO A 119 -3.21 -2.87 -3.11
N LEU A 120 -3.31 -2.35 -1.88
CA LEU A 120 -3.34 -0.91 -1.63
C LEU A 120 -2.01 -0.25 -2.02
N ILE A 121 -0.87 -0.84 -1.66
CA ILE A 121 0.47 -0.34 -2.09
C ILE A 121 0.54 -0.25 -3.61
N GLU A 122 0.10 -1.29 -4.33
CA GLU A 122 0.15 -1.30 -5.79
C GLU A 122 -0.79 -0.25 -6.40
N GLN A 123 -2.02 -0.15 -5.88
CA GLN A 123 -2.96 0.89 -6.27
C GLN A 123 -2.39 2.29 -6.04
N MET A 124 -1.77 2.52 -4.88
CA MET A 124 -1.13 3.79 -4.54
C MET A 124 0.04 4.09 -5.47
N ARG A 125 0.87 3.10 -5.78
CA ARG A 125 1.97 3.22 -6.73
C ARG A 125 1.48 3.72 -8.08
N GLU A 126 0.50 3.02 -8.66
CA GLU A 126 -0.09 3.38 -9.94
C GLU A 126 -0.73 4.78 -9.90
N THR A 127 -1.46 5.07 -8.81
CA THR A 127 -2.15 6.36 -8.63
C THR A 127 -1.18 7.53 -8.49
N LEU A 128 -0.04 7.35 -7.82
CA LEU A 128 1.01 8.36 -7.68
C LEU A 128 1.81 8.58 -8.98
N CYS A 129 1.95 7.55 -9.83
CA CYS A 129 2.65 7.69 -11.10
C CYS A 129 1.98 8.72 -12.02
N THR A 130 0.64 8.73 -12.10
CA THR A 130 -0.11 9.59 -13.03
C THR A 130 0.16 11.09 -12.87
N PRO A 131 0.00 11.71 -11.67
CA PRO A 131 0.26 13.14 -11.50
C PRO A 131 1.74 13.51 -11.60
N LEU A 132 2.66 12.55 -11.47
CA LEU A 132 4.09 12.74 -11.66
C LEU A 132 4.53 12.66 -13.14
N GLY A 133 3.59 12.42 -14.05
CA GLY A 133 3.80 12.45 -15.50
C GLY A 133 4.67 11.31 -16.02
N ALA A 134 5.37 11.54 -17.13
CA ALA A 134 6.18 10.52 -17.81
C ALA A 134 7.32 9.95 -16.93
N GLU A 135 7.78 10.71 -15.94
CA GLU A 135 8.80 10.24 -14.99
C GLU A 135 8.22 9.43 -13.82
N GLY A 136 6.89 9.43 -13.64
CA GLY A 136 6.23 8.80 -12.49
C GLY A 136 6.62 7.34 -12.29
N GLU A 137 6.67 6.54 -13.37
CA GLU A 137 7.06 5.12 -13.31
C GLU A 137 8.49 4.88 -12.82
N HIS A 138 9.36 5.87 -12.99
CA HIS A 138 10.76 5.81 -12.55
C HIS A 138 10.93 6.40 -11.15
N ARG A 139 10.10 7.37 -10.78
CA ARG A 139 10.19 8.06 -9.50
C ARG A 139 9.52 7.30 -8.37
N VAL A 140 8.41 6.59 -8.60
CA VAL A 140 7.70 5.85 -7.56
C VAL A 140 8.24 4.43 -7.46
N GLN A 141 9.02 4.16 -6.41
CA GLN A 141 9.66 2.86 -6.19
C GLN A 141 8.98 2.10 -5.04
N PRO A 142 8.49 0.86 -5.26
CA PRO A 142 7.88 0.07 -4.21
C PRO A 142 8.91 -0.72 -3.44
N THR A 143 8.79 -0.70 -2.11
CA THR A 143 9.57 -1.54 -1.18
C THR A 143 11.09 -1.47 -1.37
N PRO A 144 11.72 -0.27 -1.51
CA PRO A 144 13.17 -0.19 -1.62
C PRO A 144 13.85 -0.50 -0.29
N ASP A 145 15.08 -1.03 -0.36
CA ASP A 145 15.98 -1.13 0.78
C ASP A 145 16.60 0.25 1.02
N TYR A 146 16.17 0.96 2.07
CA TYR A 146 16.66 2.30 2.37
C TYR A 146 17.71 2.25 3.49
N HIS A 147 18.99 2.27 3.09
CA HIS A 147 20.13 2.21 3.98
C HIS A 147 20.51 3.57 4.53
N PHE A 148 20.91 3.60 5.80
CA PHE A 148 21.40 4.79 6.49
C PHE A 148 22.61 4.45 7.38
N PRO A 149 23.40 5.46 7.81
CA PRO A 149 24.64 5.19 8.53
C PRO A 149 24.34 4.63 9.92
N GLU A 150 25.17 3.69 10.38
CA GLU A 150 25.02 3.07 11.71
C GLU A 150 24.98 4.10 12.85
N ALA A 151 25.71 5.22 12.71
CA ALA A 151 25.68 6.32 13.66
C ALA A 151 24.25 6.88 13.85
N LEU A 152 23.48 7.03 12.76
CA LEU A 152 22.11 7.51 12.84
C LEU A 152 21.20 6.49 13.55
N GLY A 153 21.38 5.20 13.28
CA GLY A 153 20.66 4.14 14.01
C GLY A 153 20.92 4.19 15.52
N ARG A 154 22.18 4.40 15.93
CA ARG A 154 22.54 4.59 17.35
C ARG A 154 21.90 5.86 17.94
N ASP A 155 22.02 6.98 17.27
CA ASP A 155 21.52 8.28 17.74
C ASP A 155 20.00 8.28 17.95
N LEU A 156 19.28 7.55 17.09
CA LEU A 156 17.83 7.39 17.17
C LEU A 156 17.38 6.21 18.03
N SER A 157 18.32 5.48 18.65
CA SER A 157 18.04 4.27 19.42
C SER A 157 17.29 3.18 18.63
N LEU A 158 17.52 3.10 17.33
CA LEU A 158 16.98 2.08 16.45
C LEU A 158 17.87 0.85 16.55
N PHE A 159 17.47 -0.12 17.37
CA PHE A 159 18.24 -1.33 17.61
C PHE A 159 17.45 -2.60 17.28
N THR A 160 18.15 -3.66 16.91
CA THR A 160 17.60 -5.02 16.88
C THR A 160 17.33 -5.53 18.29
N GLY A 161 16.64 -6.67 18.42
CA GLY A 161 16.48 -7.36 19.70
C GLY A 161 17.80 -7.62 20.45
N GLY A 162 18.87 -7.92 19.71
CA GLY A 162 20.24 -8.09 20.21
C GLY A 162 21.03 -6.80 20.44
N ARG A 163 20.37 -5.63 20.39
CA ARG A 163 20.97 -4.29 20.61
C ARG A 163 22.00 -3.87 19.57
N LYS A 164 21.95 -4.43 18.36
CA LYS A 164 22.76 -3.93 17.23
C LYS A 164 22.05 -2.75 16.58
N PRO A 165 22.74 -1.65 16.23
CA PRO A 165 22.08 -0.54 15.55
C PRO A 165 21.57 -0.99 14.19
N LYS A 166 20.33 -0.60 13.85
CA LYS A 166 19.80 -0.78 12.49
C LYS A 166 20.55 0.14 11.52
N THR A 167 20.68 -0.31 10.28
CA THR A 167 21.34 0.41 9.18
C THR A 167 20.46 0.47 7.92
N GLN A 168 19.24 -0.06 7.99
CA GLN A 168 18.32 -0.19 6.89
C GLN A 168 16.89 -0.20 7.42
N VAL A 169 15.98 0.35 6.62
CA VAL A 169 14.53 0.16 6.73
C VAL A 169 13.96 -0.12 5.34
N LYS A 170 12.76 -0.71 5.28
CA LYS A 170 12.05 -0.94 4.03
C LYS A 170 10.71 -0.18 3.99
N PRO A 171 10.67 1.06 3.43
CA PRO A 171 9.41 1.76 3.24
C PRO A 171 8.52 1.08 2.20
N ASP A 172 7.20 1.20 2.32
CA ASP A 172 6.27 0.59 1.36
C ASP A 172 6.35 1.23 -0.04
N LEU A 173 6.39 2.57 -0.10
CA LEU A 173 6.69 3.31 -1.33
C LEU A 173 7.62 4.49 -1.05
N VAL A 174 8.38 4.89 -2.06
CA VAL A 174 9.10 6.17 -2.06
C VAL A 174 8.87 6.90 -3.38
N VAL A 175 8.95 8.23 -3.33
CA VAL A 175 8.99 9.10 -4.51
C VAL A 175 10.38 9.74 -4.58
N LEU A 176 11.15 9.40 -5.60
CA LEU A 176 12.48 9.94 -5.85
C LEU A 176 12.39 11.38 -6.42
N PRO A 177 13.45 12.21 -6.27
CA PRO A 177 13.52 13.53 -6.89
C PRO A 177 13.35 13.51 -8.42
N GLU A 178 12.83 14.61 -8.98
CA GLU A 178 12.66 14.82 -10.43
C GLU A 178 14.01 14.82 -11.18
N GLY A 179 13.98 14.39 -12.45
CA GLY A 179 15.16 14.42 -13.33
C GLY A 179 16.19 13.32 -13.05
N ARG A 180 15.90 12.37 -12.16
CA ARG A 180 16.77 11.22 -11.86
C ARG A 180 16.32 9.99 -12.65
N ASP A 181 16.93 9.76 -13.82
CA ASP A 181 16.83 8.49 -14.54
C ASP A 181 17.89 7.50 -14.02
N ASP A 182 17.69 6.99 -12.81
CA ASP A 182 18.57 5.98 -12.23
C ASP A 182 17.98 4.59 -12.45
N ARG A 183 18.13 4.08 -13.68
CA ARG A 183 17.68 2.72 -14.04
C ARG A 183 18.30 1.65 -13.15
N SER A 184 19.47 1.92 -12.57
CA SER A 184 20.13 0.98 -11.65
C SER A 184 19.40 0.87 -10.30
N LEU A 185 18.70 1.92 -9.85
CA LEU A 185 17.80 1.86 -8.70
C LEU A 185 16.55 1.03 -8.98
N LYS A 186 16.02 1.07 -10.21
CA LYS A 186 14.85 0.24 -10.59
C LYS A 186 15.16 -1.26 -10.47
N GLU A 187 16.38 -1.65 -10.80
CA GLU A 187 16.82 -3.05 -10.74
C GLU A 187 17.25 -3.47 -9.32
N SER A 188 18.04 -2.64 -8.63
CA SER A 188 18.56 -2.98 -7.31
C SER A 188 17.54 -2.76 -6.19
N ARG A 189 16.68 -1.74 -6.34
CA ARG A 189 15.81 -1.19 -5.28
C ARG A 189 16.57 -0.74 -4.03
N VAL A 190 17.87 -0.49 -4.13
CA VAL A 190 18.72 -0.10 -2.99
C VAL A 190 18.95 1.41 -2.99
N ILE A 191 18.45 2.10 -1.98
CA ILE A 191 18.69 3.53 -1.76
C ILE A 191 19.66 3.68 -0.61
N ARG A 192 20.74 4.43 -0.79
CA ARG A 192 21.70 4.74 0.26
C ARG A 192 21.60 6.22 0.62
N THR A 193 22.16 6.62 1.75
CA THR A 193 22.23 8.04 2.17
C THR A 193 23.62 8.63 1.97
N ASP A 194 24.46 7.97 1.17
CA ASP A 194 25.72 8.58 0.74
C ASP A 194 25.45 9.73 -0.25
N PRO A 195 26.42 10.64 -0.46
CA PRO A 195 26.21 11.84 -1.28
C PRO A 195 25.77 11.57 -2.74
N ASP A 196 25.97 10.35 -3.24
CA ASP A 196 25.66 9.96 -4.61
C ASP A 196 24.22 9.41 -4.75
N HIS A 197 23.59 9.04 -3.65
CA HIS A 197 22.20 8.59 -3.62
C HIS A 197 21.23 9.70 -3.18
N PRO A 198 19.99 9.71 -3.71
CA PRO A 198 19.05 10.76 -3.45
C PRO A 198 18.36 10.50 -2.11
N VAL A 199 18.05 11.57 -1.38
CA VAL A 199 17.01 11.49 -0.36
C VAL A 199 15.66 11.44 -1.10
N PRO A 200 14.79 10.46 -0.84
CA PRO A 200 13.44 10.49 -1.39
C PRO A 200 12.72 11.78 -1.02
N GLU A 201 11.99 12.37 -1.98
CA GLU A 201 11.15 13.52 -1.69
C GLU A 201 9.94 13.11 -0.85
N MET A 202 9.43 11.90 -1.06
CA MET A 202 8.37 11.33 -0.26
C MET A 202 8.68 9.90 0.15
N VAL A 203 8.31 9.56 1.39
CA VAL A 203 8.16 8.18 1.84
C VAL A 203 6.71 7.94 2.20
N VAL A 204 6.19 6.77 1.82
CA VAL A 204 4.84 6.32 2.14
C VAL A 204 4.91 5.02 2.94
N GLU A 205 4.11 4.94 4.00
CA GLU A 205 3.91 3.73 4.79
C GLU A 205 2.42 3.42 4.87
N VAL A 206 2.05 2.19 4.53
CA VAL A 206 0.72 1.64 4.74
C VAL A 206 0.73 0.97 6.11
N VAL A 207 -0.17 1.38 7.00
CA VAL A 207 -0.17 0.88 8.37
C VAL A 207 -0.81 -0.50 8.41
N SER A 208 -0.15 -1.42 9.09
CA SER A 208 -0.74 -2.67 9.58
C SER A 208 -0.80 -2.64 11.11
N PRO A 209 -1.64 -3.46 11.77
CA PRO A 209 -1.65 -3.56 13.23
C PRO A 209 -0.28 -3.86 13.83
N SER A 210 0.56 -4.59 13.10
CA SER A 210 1.91 -4.99 13.53
C SER A 210 2.98 -3.89 13.34
N SER A 211 2.72 -2.91 12.47
CA SER A 211 3.69 -1.87 12.10
C SER A 211 3.33 -0.48 12.63
N ALA A 212 2.05 -0.24 12.99
CA ALA A 212 1.53 1.05 13.44
C ALA A 212 2.45 1.81 14.41
N VAL A 213 2.90 1.16 15.49
CA VAL A 213 3.77 1.81 16.49
C VAL A 213 5.08 2.32 15.88
N ARG A 214 5.66 1.57 14.93
CA ARG A 214 6.91 1.95 14.26
C ARG A 214 6.69 3.04 13.22
N ASP A 215 5.61 2.93 12.44
CA ASP A 215 5.32 3.86 11.36
C ASP A 215 4.94 5.25 11.93
N TYR A 216 4.07 5.31 12.94
CA TYR A 216 3.73 6.57 13.62
C TYR A 216 4.83 7.12 14.54
N GLY A 217 5.83 6.31 14.91
CA GLY A 217 6.87 6.65 15.89
C GLY A 217 8.27 6.74 15.29
N ASP A 218 9.01 5.63 15.39
CA ASP A 218 10.43 5.56 15.07
C ASP A 218 10.75 5.98 13.63
N LYS A 219 9.94 5.54 12.66
CA LYS A 219 10.13 5.86 11.25
C LYS A 219 9.89 7.34 10.94
N ALA A 220 8.88 7.96 11.57
CA ALA A 220 8.65 9.40 11.43
C ALA A 220 9.89 10.21 11.85
N VAL A 221 10.53 9.82 12.96
CA VAL A 221 11.75 10.47 13.44
C VAL A 221 12.94 10.20 12.51
N LEU A 222 13.08 8.96 12.02
CA LEU A 222 14.11 8.58 11.06
C LEU A 222 14.01 9.38 9.76
N TYR A 223 12.87 9.37 9.10
CA TYR A 223 12.68 10.06 7.82
C TYR A 223 12.85 11.57 7.94
N LYS A 224 12.44 12.16 9.07
CA LYS A 224 12.77 13.55 9.40
C LYS A 224 14.28 13.80 9.43
N ARG A 225 15.06 12.93 10.10
CA ARG A 225 16.53 13.06 10.18
C ARG A 225 17.23 12.84 8.85
N LEU A 226 16.67 11.97 8.01
CA LEU A 226 17.16 11.70 6.66
C LEU A 226 16.85 12.84 5.68
N GLY A 227 16.01 13.81 6.06
CA GLY A 227 15.68 14.95 5.22
C GLY A 227 14.57 14.67 4.21
N VAL A 228 13.77 13.63 4.42
CA VAL A 228 12.61 13.31 3.56
C VAL A 228 11.63 14.48 3.63
N LYS A 229 11.30 15.05 2.47
CA LYS A 229 10.47 16.28 2.38
C LYS A 229 9.02 16.02 2.83
N GLU A 230 8.45 14.89 2.47
CA GLU A 230 7.10 14.48 2.87
C GLU A 230 7.05 13.04 3.37
N TYR A 231 6.38 12.81 4.49
CA TYR A 231 6.15 11.47 5.03
C TYR A 231 4.65 11.22 5.14
N LEU A 232 4.14 10.31 4.31
CA LEU A 232 2.73 9.97 4.19
C LEU A 232 2.45 8.63 4.88
N ILE A 233 1.57 8.64 5.88
CA ILE A 233 1.10 7.45 6.57
C ILE A 233 -0.34 7.19 6.10
N VAL A 234 -0.60 5.98 5.62
CA VAL A 234 -1.87 5.53 5.08
C VAL A 234 -2.39 4.40 5.96
N ASP A 235 -3.38 4.69 6.79
CA ASP A 235 -4.03 3.66 7.60
C ASP A 235 -5.28 3.19 6.86
N PRO A 236 -5.33 1.94 6.35
CA PRO A 236 -6.49 1.45 5.62
C PRO A 236 -7.71 1.22 6.52
N GLY A 237 -7.57 1.32 7.84
CA GLY A 237 -8.61 0.94 8.78
C GLY A 237 -8.77 -0.58 8.79
N GLU A 238 -8.10 -1.25 9.72
CA GLU A 238 -8.39 -2.67 9.98
C GLU A 238 -9.37 -2.80 11.15
N PRO A 239 -10.53 -3.46 10.96
CA PRO A 239 -11.34 -3.83 12.10
C PRO A 239 -10.56 -4.85 12.94
N PRO A 240 -10.34 -4.61 14.25
CA PRO A 240 -9.88 -5.67 15.12
C PRO A 240 -10.88 -6.83 15.01
N GLU A 241 -10.38 -8.03 14.73
CA GLU A 241 -11.25 -9.20 14.55
C GLU A 241 -12.28 -9.31 15.68
N GLY A 242 -13.56 -9.26 15.32
CA GLY A 242 -14.68 -9.45 16.25
C GLY A 242 -15.40 -8.19 16.71
N ASP A 243 -14.95 -6.99 16.33
CA ASP A 243 -15.70 -5.75 16.57
C ASP A 243 -15.83 -4.94 15.27
N SER A 244 -17.04 -4.95 14.70
CA SER A 244 -17.40 -4.22 13.48
C SER A 244 -17.57 -2.71 13.69
N GLN A 245 -17.11 -2.16 14.81
CA GLN A 245 -16.88 -0.72 14.94
C GLN A 245 -15.63 -0.38 14.12
N GLY A 246 -15.79 -0.42 12.80
CA GLY A 246 -14.73 -0.26 11.81
C GLY A 246 -13.96 1.03 12.07
N TYR A 247 -12.64 0.88 12.15
CA TYR A 247 -11.75 2.01 12.04
C TYR A 247 -11.91 2.57 10.64
N LEU A 248 -12.29 3.84 10.55
CA LEU A 248 -12.23 4.54 9.28
C LEU A 248 -10.78 4.60 8.84
N ALA A 249 -10.57 4.40 7.54
CA ALA A 249 -9.34 4.73 6.86
C ALA A 249 -8.87 6.15 7.28
N GLN A 250 -7.56 6.36 7.42
CA GLN A 250 -6.97 7.65 7.78
C GLN A 250 -5.76 7.95 6.90
N LEU A 251 -5.54 9.25 6.66
CA LEU A 251 -4.39 9.74 5.92
C LEU A 251 -3.67 10.80 6.74
N VAL A 252 -2.38 10.60 7.01
CA VAL A 252 -1.57 11.57 7.76
C VAL A 252 -0.34 11.95 6.95
N LEU A 253 -0.20 13.23 6.62
CA LEU A 253 0.97 13.77 5.94
C LEU A 253 1.80 14.63 6.88
N TYR A 254 3.09 14.33 7.00
CA TYR A 254 4.08 15.19 7.62
C TYR A 254 4.93 15.86 6.55
N ARG A 255 5.24 17.14 6.73
CA ARG A 255 6.12 17.91 5.83
C ARG A 255 7.32 18.48 6.57
N LEU A 256 8.50 18.30 6.01
CA LEU A 256 9.74 18.91 6.48
C LEU A 256 9.73 20.41 6.23
N GLN A 257 9.90 21.16 7.32
CA GLN A 257 10.00 22.61 7.32
C GLN A 257 11.48 23.05 7.25
N PRO A 258 11.77 24.32 6.93
CA PRO A 258 13.15 24.84 6.86
C PRO A 258 13.96 24.73 8.16
N ASP A 259 13.30 24.53 9.31
CA ASP A 259 13.94 24.31 10.62
C ASP A 259 14.28 22.83 10.90
N ASN A 260 14.17 21.97 9.88
CA ASN A 260 14.35 20.52 9.95
C ASN A 260 13.35 19.80 10.86
N ASN A 261 12.15 20.37 11.07
CA ASN A 261 11.06 19.68 11.73
C ASN A 261 10.00 19.19 10.74
N HIS A 262 9.54 17.96 10.96
CA HIS A 262 8.31 17.45 10.34
C HIS A 262 7.11 18.04 11.09
N VAL A 263 6.22 18.69 10.36
CA VAL A 263 4.96 19.22 10.87
C VAL A 263 3.81 18.50 10.16
N ARG A 264 2.82 18.03 10.92
CA ARG A 264 1.59 17.45 10.36
C ARG A 264 0.88 18.51 9.52
N VAL A 265 0.65 18.20 8.26
CA VAL A 265 -0.16 19.02 7.34
C VAL A 265 -1.62 18.85 7.75
N GLN A 266 -2.30 19.97 7.99
CA GLN A 266 -3.75 19.98 8.26
C GLN A 266 -4.49 19.77 6.95
N GLY A 267 -5.58 18.99 6.98
CA GLY A 267 -6.42 18.81 5.81
C GLY A 267 -7.18 20.08 5.43
N GLU A 268 -7.42 20.24 4.13
CA GLU A 268 -8.21 21.33 3.56
C GLU A 268 -9.50 20.69 3.02
N GLY A 269 -10.63 20.74 3.74
CA GLY A 269 -11.87 20.15 3.24
C GLY A 269 -12.96 19.93 4.29
N ASP A 270 -14.10 19.38 3.84
CA ASP A 270 -15.22 18.98 4.70
C ASP A 270 -14.87 17.77 5.58
N ASP A 271 -13.88 16.98 5.16
CA ASP A 271 -13.28 15.89 5.93
C ASP A 271 -11.76 16.09 6.08
N PRO A 272 -11.33 16.88 7.09
CA PRO A 272 -9.94 17.29 7.25
C PRO A 272 -8.99 16.15 7.65
N ASP A 273 -9.52 14.98 8.02
CA ASP A 273 -8.71 13.80 8.37
C ASP A 273 -8.45 12.87 7.17
N MET A 274 -9.09 13.15 6.02
CA MET A 274 -9.00 12.30 4.83
C MET A 274 -8.30 12.96 3.64
N GLU A 275 -8.23 14.30 3.59
CA GLU A 275 -7.64 15.06 2.48
C GLU A 275 -6.43 15.86 2.94
N VAL A 276 -5.31 15.78 2.18
CA VAL A 276 -4.10 16.57 2.44
C VAL A 276 -3.47 17.04 1.12
N ARG A 277 -2.95 18.27 1.10
CA ARG A 277 -2.22 18.80 -0.06
C ARG A 277 -0.76 18.38 -0.02
N SER A 278 -0.31 17.57 -0.97
CA SER A 278 1.09 17.16 -1.13
C SER A 278 1.85 18.12 -2.05
N ALA A 279 3.02 18.58 -1.59
CA ALA A 279 3.92 19.42 -2.37
C ALA A 279 4.83 18.60 -3.30
N VAL A 280 4.95 17.29 -3.08
CA VAL A 280 5.67 16.37 -3.97
C VAL A 280 4.79 15.94 -5.14
N VAL A 281 3.51 15.64 -4.89
CA VAL A 281 2.53 15.34 -5.96
C VAL A 281 2.11 16.63 -6.70
N GLY A 282 2.17 17.78 -6.02
CA GLY A 282 1.68 19.05 -6.57
C GLY A 282 0.14 19.17 -6.55
N SER A 283 -0.55 18.27 -5.86
CA SER A 283 -2.01 18.29 -5.73
C SER A 283 -2.50 17.77 -4.37
N ALA A 284 -3.82 17.85 -4.14
CA ALA A 284 -4.47 17.20 -3.03
C ALA A 284 -4.51 15.67 -3.25
N VAL A 285 -4.32 14.92 -2.17
CA VAL A 285 -4.45 13.47 -2.11
C VAL A 285 -5.40 13.10 -0.98
N ARG A 286 -6.08 11.96 -1.11
CA ARG A 286 -6.98 11.44 -0.09
C ARG A 286 -7.03 9.92 -0.08
N LEU A 287 -7.52 9.37 1.02
CA LEU A 287 -7.91 7.97 1.12
C LEU A 287 -9.43 7.91 1.23
N LYS A 288 -10.12 7.47 0.18
CA LYS A 288 -11.59 7.43 0.14
C LYS A 288 -12.09 6.06 0.58
N GLN A 289 -13.03 6.03 1.52
CA GLN A 289 -13.74 4.82 1.92
C GLN A 289 -15.22 5.17 2.16
N ASP A 290 -16.13 4.68 1.30
CA ASP A 290 -17.56 5.05 1.37
C ASP A 290 -18.25 4.34 2.55
N TYR A 291 -17.87 3.09 2.84
CA TYR A 291 -18.32 2.32 3.99
C TYR A 291 -17.15 1.61 4.70
N PRO A 292 -17.23 1.32 6.02
CA PRO A 292 -16.14 0.65 6.75
C PRO A 292 -15.71 -0.72 6.19
N ASP A 293 -16.60 -1.41 5.50
CA ASP A 293 -16.32 -2.70 4.87
C ASP A 293 -15.71 -2.58 3.47
N ASP A 294 -15.77 -1.40 2.85
CA ASP A 294 -15.20 -1.15 1.53
C ASP A 294 -13.67 -1.14 1.58
N GLU A 295 -13.06 -1.51 0.46
CA GLU A 295 -11.63 -1.31 0.26
C GLU A 295 -11.34 0.19 0.11
N PRO A 296 -10.42 0.75 0.91
CA PRO A 296 -10.07 2.15 0.78
C PRO A 296 -9.36 2.41 -0.56
N VAL A 297 -9.70 3.52 -1.20
CA VAL A 297 -9.18 3.92 -2.51
C VAL A 297 -8.32 5.16 -2.34
N PHE A 298 -7.02 5.04 -2.62
CA PHE A 298 -6.14 6.20 -2.65
C PHE A 298 -6.40 7.02 -3.92
N GLN A 299 -6.58 8.34 -3.77
CA GLN A 299 -6.94 9.23 -4.88
C GLN A 299 -6.09 10.51 -4.86
N TRP A 300 -5.92 11.12 -6.03
CA TRP A 300 -5.38 12.48 -6.18
C TRP A 300 -6.40 13.38 -6.89
N PHE A 301 -6.36 14.68 -6.63
CA PHE A 301 -7.25 15.65 -7.27
C PHE A 301 -6.63 16.15 -8.57
N ASP A 302 -7.32 16.01 -9.69
CA ASP A 302 -6.90 16.58 -10.97
C ASP A 302 -7.49 17.98 -11.12
N PRO A 303 -6.69 19.07 -10.96
CA PRO A 303 -7.22 20.43 -11.01
C PRO A 303 -7.67 20.84 -12.42
N ASN A 304 -7.20 20.17 -13.47
CA ASN A 304 -7.59 20.49 -14.85
C ASN A 304 -8.98 19.92 -15.15
N MET A 305 -9.29 18.74 -14.61
CA MET A 305 -10.58 18.09 -14.78
C MET A 305 -11.59 18.44 -13.67
N GLY A 306 -11.11 18.92 -12.52
CA GLY A 306 -11.94 19.19 -11.34
C GLY A 306 -12.51 17.92 -10.70
N ILE A 307 -11.81 16.79 -10.83
CA ILE A 307 -12.26 15.48 -10.32
C ILE A 307 -11.17 14.78 -9.50
N TRP A 308 -11.60 13.87 -8.64
CA TRP A 308 -10.72 12.92 -7.96
C TRP A 308 -10.43 11.73 -8.89
N ARG A 309 -9.17 11.36 -9.00
CA ARG A 309 -8.67 10.28 -9.85
C ARG A 309 -7.93 9.23 -9.04
N ASP A 310 -8.01 8.00 -9.50
CA ASP A 310 -7.30 6.83 -8.99
C ASP A 310 -7.01 5.88 -10.15
N ALA A 311 -6.04 4.99 -9.96
CA ALA A 311 -5.58 4.11 -11.04
C ALA A 311 -6.68 3.21 -11.62
N LEU A 312 -7.61 2.71 -10.78
CA LEU A 312 -8.69 1.84 -11.24
C LEU A 312 -9.72 2.63 -12.05
N GLY A 313 -10.15 3.78 -11.54
CA GLY A 313 -11.06 4.68 -12.24
C GLY A 313 -10.48 5.21 -13.55
N ASP A 314 -9.16 5.45 -13.60
CA ASP A 314 -8.44 5.81 -14.83
C ASP A 314 -8.47 4.67 -15.86
N LYS A 315 -8.14 3.43 -15.46
CA LYS A 315 -8.21 2.25 -16.35
C LYS A 315 -9.63 2.00 -16.87
N LEU A 316 -10.65 2.18 -16.04
CA LEU A 316 -12.05 2.06 -16.47
C LEU A 316 -12.42 3.13 -17.49
N ARG A 317 -12.07 4.41 -17.24
CA ARG A 317 -12.29 5.50 -18.20
C ARG A 317 -11.58 5.23 -19.52
N GLU A 318 -10.31 4.82 -19.50
CA GLU A 318 -9.57 4.46 -20.72
C GLU A 318 -10.24 3.31 -21.49
N SER A 319 -10.77 2.31 -20.77
CA SER A 319 -11.52 1.20 -21.38
C SER A 319 -12.85 1.66 -21.99
N GLU A 320 -13.59 2.53 -21.31
CA GLU A 320 -14.83 3.12 -21.81
C GLU A 320 -14.58 4.03 -23.02
N GLU A 321 -13.55 4.86 -22.97
CA GLU A 321 -13.10 5.70 -24.08
C GLU A 321 -12.68 4.85 -25.28
N ARG A 322 -11.93 3.76 -25.06
CA ARG A 322 -11.56 2.81 -26.11
C ARG A 322 -12.77 2.09 -26.70
N GLY A 323 -13.73 1.69 -25.86
CA GLY A 323 -14.99 1.08 -26.30
C GLY A 323 -15.85 2.05 -27.12
N ARG A 324 -15.93 3.30 -26.69
CA ARG A 324 -16.60 4.39 -27.41
C ARG A 324 -15.90 4.65 -28.74
N ALA A 325 -14.57 4.76 -28.74
CA ALA A 325 -13.77 4.94 -29.95
C ALA A 325 -14.03 3.82 -30.95
N GLN A 326 -13.98 2.57 -30.49
CA GLN A 326 -14.23 1.40 -31.34
C GLN A 326 -15.64 1.44 -31.95
N THR A 327 -16.64 1.81 -31.14
CA THR A 327 -18.04 1.95 -31.61
C THR A 327 -18.15 3.01 -32.71
N VAL A 328 -17.49 4.16 -32.52
CA VAL A 328 -17.51 5.25 -33.49
C VAL A 328 -16.74 4.88 -34.76
N LEU A 329 -15.57 4.24 -34.63
CA LEU A 329 -14.78 3.76 -35.77
C LEU A 329 -15.57 2.73 -36.61
N THR A 330 -16.31 1.84 -35.96
CA THR A 330 -17.21 0.90 -36.65
C THR A 330 -18.31 1.64 -37.40
N ALA A 331 -18.94 2.66 -36.80
CA ALA A 331 -19.94 3.48 -37.48
C ALA A 331 -19.35 4.24 -38.68
N VAL A 332 -18.16 4.85 -38.51
CA VAL A 332 -17.44 5.54 -39.60
C VAL A 332 -17.12 4.57 -40.74
N GLY A 333 -16.65 3.36 -40.43
CA GLY A 333 -16.38 2.33 -41.45
C GLY A 333 -17.62 1.98 -42.28
N HIS A 334 -18.80 1.92 -41.64
CA HIS A 334 -20.05 1.73 -42.36
C HIS A 334 -20.44 2.93 -43.23
N ILE A 335 -20.15 4.16 -42.79
CA ILE A 335 -20.50 5.40 -43.52
C ILE A 335 -19.57 5.62 -44.72
N LEU A 336 -18.26 5.49 -44.52
CA LEU A 336 -17.26 5.76 -45.55
C LEU A 336 -17.10 4.61 -46.54
N SER A 337 -17.37 3.37 -46.11
CA SER A 337 -17.04 2.15 -46.88
C SER A 337 -15.58 2.08 -47.34
N ASP A 338 -14.69 2.72 -46.58
CA ASP A 338 -13.24 2.80 -46.83
C ASP A 338 -12.50 2.37 -45.54
N GLU A 339 -11.94 1.17 -45.55
CA GLU A 339 -11.18 0.63 -44.42
C GLU A 339 -9.91 1.45 -44.15
N GLY A 340 -9.28 2.03 -45.18
CA GLY A 340 -8.09 2.85 -45.02
C GLY A 340 -8.35 4.15 -44.27
N ALA A 341 -9.52 4.77 -44.48
CA ALA A 341 -9.93 5.95 -43.73
C ALA A 341 -10.13 5.65 -42.23
N VAL A 342 -10.70 4.49 -41.89
CA VAL A 342 -10.87 4.05 -40.50
C VAL A 342 -9.52 3.86 -39.81
N ASP A 343 -8.55 3.24 -40.48
CA ASP A 343 -7.21 3.04 -39.94
C ASP A 343 -6.48 4.37 -39.68
N VAL A 344 -6.63 5.35 -40.59
CA VAL A 344 -6.06 6.69 -40.43
C VAL A 344 -6.70 7.42 -39.23
N ILE A 345 -8.02 7.35 -39.09
CA ILE A 345 -8.73 7.96 -37.95
C ILE A 345 -8.35 7.27 -36.63
N ALA A 346 -8.28 5.95 -36.62
CA ALA A 346 -7.89 5.17 -35.45
C ALA A 346 -6.47 5.52 -34.99
N LYS A 347 -5.52 5.60 -35.93
CA LYS A 347 -4.15 6.05 -35.67
C LYS A 347 -4.10 7.48 -35.15
N HIS A 348 -4.88 8.38 -35.74
CA HIS A 348 -4.98 9.76 -35.26
C HIS A 348 -5.50 9.83 -33.82
N TRP A 349 -6.54 9.09 -33.47
CA TRP A 349 -7.07 9.05 -32.11
C TRP A 349 -6.13 8.37 -31.11
N GLN A 350 -5.33 7.41 -31.56
CA GLN A 350 -4.27 6.83 -30.71
C GLN A 350 -3.20 7.86 -30.35
N GLU A 351 -2.89 8.79 -31.26
CA GLU A 351 -1.88 9.83 -31.03
C GLU A 351 -2.42 11.04 -30.25
N PHE A 352 -3.64 11.48 -30.56
CA PHE A 352 -4.19 12.74 -30.04
C PHE A 352 -5.37 12.57 -29.07
N GLY A 353 -5.80 11.34 -28.81
CA GLY A 353 -6.98 11.03 -28.01
C GLY A 353 -8.28 11.08 -28.80
N VAL A 354 -9.33 10.49 -28.22
CA VAL A 354 -10.68 10.46 -28.81
C VAL A 354 -11.36 11.81 -28.58
N PRO A 355 -11.86 12.51 -29.61
CA PRO A 355 -12.54 13.78 -29.42
C PRO A 355 -13.79 13.64 -28.54
N GLY A 356 -13.98 14.52 -27.55
CA GLY A 356 -15.15 14.47 -26.67
C GLY A 356 -16.50 14.69 -27.37
N ASN A 357 -16.49 15.17 -28.61
CA ASN A 357 -17.64 15.50 -29.45
C ASN A 357 -17.90 14.46 -30.57
N THR A 358 -17.60 13.18 -30.36
CA THR A 358 -17.74 12.12 -31.38
C THR A 358 -19.10 12.10 -32.09
N ASP A 359 -20.18 12.41 -31.39
CA ASP A 359 -21.54 12.35 -31.94
C ASP A 359 -21.78 13.45 -32.99
N ASN A 360 -21.18 14.62 -32.78
CA ASN A 360 -21.19 15.71 -33.76
C ASN A 360 -20.34 15.36 -34.98
N LEU A 361 -19.20 14.69 -34.76
CA LEU A 361 -18.33 14.23 -35.86
C LEU A 361 -19.03 13.16 -36.71
N LEU A 362 -19.74 12.22 -36.08
CA LEU A 362 -20.57 11.23 -36.78
C LEU A 362 -21.72 11.87 -37.57
N THR A 363 -22.33 12.93 -37.05
CA THR A 363 -23.36 13.65 -37.80
C THR A 363 -22.76 14.37 -39.00
N ALA A 364 -21.63 15.06 -38.80
CA ALA A 364 -20.93 15.77 -39.87
C ALA A 364 -20.44 14.82 -40.99
N ILE A 365 -19.95 13.64 -40.63
CA ILE A 365 -19.46 12.67 -41.63
C ILE A 365 -20.60 12.03 -42.41
N LEU A 366 -21.79 11.85 -41.81
CA LEU A 366 -22.99 11.42 -42.53
C LEU A 366 -23.41 12.46 -43.57
N ASP A 367 -23.32 13.75 -43.23
CA ASP A 367 -23.69 14.85 -44.14
C ASP A 367 -22.65 15.07 -45.26
N ASN A 368 -21.37 14.84 -44.98
CA ASN A 368 -20.27 15.01 -45.94
C ASN A 368 -19.19 13.92 -45.82
N PRO A 369 -19.43 12.69 -46.32
CA PRO A 369 -18.48 11.59 -46.23
C PRO A 369 -17.12 11.89 -46.88
N ALA A 370 -17.10 12.62 -47.99
CA ALA A 370 -15.87 12.95 -48.72
C ALA A 370 -14.96 13.94 -47.96
N GLY A 371 -15.51 14.71 -47.02
CA GLY A 371 -14.79 15.69 -46.21
C GLY A 371 -14.27 15.16 -44.87
N TRP A 372 -14.21 13.84 -44.67
CA TRP A 372 -13.88 13.24 -43.37
C TRP A 372 -12.53 13.71 -42.80
N GLN A 373 -11.52 13.90 -43.64
CA GLN A 373 -10.20 14.39 -43.20
C GLN A 373 -10.31 15.75 -42.52
N GLU A 374 -11.04 16.70 -43.11
CA GLU A 374 -11.28 18.02 -42.53
C GLU A 374 -12.12 17.92 -41.24
N ILE A 375 -13.16 17.09 -41.24
CA ILE A 375 -14.05 16.88 -40.09
C ILE A 375 -13.27 16.37 -38.87
N PHE A 376 -12.34 15.43 -39.07
CA PHE A 376 -11.49 14.90 -38.00
C PHE A 376 -10.21 15.70 -37.77
N GLY A 377 -9.95 16.77 -38.53
CA GLY A 377 -8.73 17.57 -38.42
C GLY A 377 -7.45 16.82 -38.83
N ILE A 378 -7.59 15.84 -39.72
CA ILE A 378 -6.49 15.01 -40.23
C ILE A 378 -5.95 15.65 -41.50
N ALA A 379 -4.66 16.01 -41.52
CA ALA A 379 -4.02 16.55 -42.71
C ALA A 379 -4.02 15.52 -43.84
N ALA A 380 -4.34 15.94 -45.06
CA ALA A 380 -4.21 15.10 -46.24
C ALA A 380 -2.72 14.84 -46.53
N GLU A 381 -2.32 13.57 -46.53
CA GLU A 381 -0.97 13.14 -46.94
C GLU A 381 -0.76 13.21 -48.46
#